data_AF-A0A4Q4CX83-F1
#
_entry.id   AF-A0A4Q4CX83-F1
#
_cell.length_a   1.000
_cell.length_b   1.000
_cell.length_c   1.000
_cell.angle_alpha   90.00
_cell.angle_beta   90.00
_cell.angle_gamma   90.00
#
_symmetry.space_group_name_H-M   'P 1'
#
loop_
_entity.id
_entity.type
_entity.pdbx_description
1 polymer ?
#
loop_
_entity_poly.entity_id
_entity_poly.type
_entity_poly.pdbx_seq_one_letter_code
_entity_poly.pdbx_strand_id
1 'polypeptide(L)'
;PARRALEEIGRAPEAFEHDVATYLAIRVARTRLATDRRPEAVGEVQDLLWEVALALEEGRDGRTLRALQQAREALREALDQAERQQQENPQTPQDQARDPAQQQQRAELQRRIQELRDAIRQHLEALAERLQRENAEQMPEGAQNRLMDQREMDRRTRRMEEAAREGRTEDAQKELAELEEMLKALEEGRAQRAESPERQQRRERGQQQMGVVQDMVKRQSEMLDRSHQRSEQGERDRTQRSRQQRSQQQFRWPQEPPAPAQPPGAADPQAQQQTQQDGRTQRALRRALGELMQQFGDLTGEIPEGLGRADQAMRDAQESLGQGGDARDAQQRALRALQEGGRQMAQSMQRQFGMGMDGEEDGDPQDMAGENQPGGEGQDQARGQGEGRDPLGRRSRDVNGNADNGADTRVPEEAEMLRTRRLQDELRRRGAEKERPPEELDYIDRLLKRF
;
A
#
# COMPACT_ATOMS: atom_id res chain seq x y z
N PRO A 1 -2.08 -30.31 43.51
CA PRO A 1 -2.27 -30.41 42.04
C PRO A 1 -1.91 -29.10 41.33
N ALA A 2 -2.61 -27.99 41.62
CA ALA A 2 -2.40 -26.68 40.98
C ALA A 2 -0.94 -26.17 41.03
N ARG A 3 -0.27 -26.27 42.19
CA ARG A 3 1.14 -25.85 42.33
C ARG A 3 2.11 -26.61 41.42
N ARG A 4 1.85 -27.90 41.16
CA ARG A 4 2.67 -28.73 40.26
C ARG A 4 2.42 -28.35 38.80
N ALA A 5 1.16 -28.14 38.42
CA ALA A 5 0.80 -27.68 37.08
C ALA A 5 1.45 -26.32 36.75
N LEU A 6 1.42 -25.35 37.67
CA LEU A 6 2.11 -24.06 37.47
C LEU A 6 3.63 -24.21 37.33
N GLU A 7 4.22 -25.19 38.01
CA GLU A 7 5.66 -25.48 37.88
C GLU A 7 6.01 -26.14 36.55
N GLU A 8 5.14 -27.01 36.02
CA GLU A 8 5.30 -27.59 34.69
C GLU A 8 5.18 -26.53 33.60
N ILE A 9 4.16 -25.68 33.66
CA ILE A 9 3.97 -24.57 32.70
C ILE A 9 5.18 -23.63 32.74
N GLY A 10 5.65 -23.25 33.94
CA GLY A 10 6.80 -22.36 34.08
C GLY A 10 8.13 -22.95 33.58
N ARG A 11 8.24 -24.27 33.36
CA ARG A 11 9.44 -24.91 32.81
C ARG A 11 9.46 -24.97 31.28
N ALA A 12 8.38 -24.57 30.61
CA ALA A 12 8.27 -24.53 29.16
C ALA A 12 8.25 -23.07 28.65
N PRO A 13 9.39 -22.36 28.63
CA PRO A 13 9.46 -20.96 28.20
C PRO A 13 9.04 -20.74 26.76
N GLU A 14 9.20 -21.77 25.92
CA GLU A 14 8.73 -21.80 24.53
C GLU A 14 7.22 -21.60 24.42
N ALA A 15 6.43 -22.09 25.39
CA ALA A 15 4.97 -22.02 25.39
C ALA A 15 4.42 -20.59 25.59
N PHE A 16 5.27 -19.66 26.03
CA PHE A 16 4.92 -18.24 26.24
C PHE A 16 5.95 -17.30 25.62
N GLU A 17 6.53 -17.70 24.49
CA GLU A 17 7.45 -16.87 23.70
C GLU A 17 8.66 -16.33 24.48
N HIS A 18 9.11 -17.07 25.50
CA HIS A 18 10.18 -16.65 26.40
C HIS A 18 9.88 -15.32 27.14
N ASP A 19 8.61 -14.95 27.29
CA ASP A 19 8.21 -13.76 28.05
C ASP A 19 8.55 -13.90 29.54
N VAL A 20 9.53 -13.11 29.97
CA VAL A 20 10.03 -13.08 31.35
C VAL A 20 8.94 -12.62 32.31
N ALA A 21 8.04 -11.72 31.88
CA ALA A 21 6.96 -11.23 32.73
C ALA A 21 5.96 -12.35 33.03
N THR A 22 5.55 -13.11 32.00
CA THR A 22 4.69 -14.30 32.14
C THR A 22 5.34 -15.36 33.04
N TYR A 23 6.63 -15.65 32.84
CA TYR A 23 7.36 -16.58 33.69
C TYR A 23 7.35 -16.16 35.17
N LEU A 24 7.64 -14.88 35.45
CA LEU A 24 7.65 -14.34 36.79
C LEU A 24 6.24 -14.37 37.41
N ALA A 25 5.19 -14.05 36.65
CA ALA A 25 3.82 -14.08 37.12
C ALA A 25 3.38 -15.51 37.53
N ILE A 26 3.70 -16.52 36.72
CA ILE A 26 3.44 -17.95 37.04
C ILE A 26 4.20 -18.37 38.30
N ARG A 27 5.45 -17.92 38.46
CA ARG A 27 6.28 -18.23 39.63
C ARG A 27 5.77 -17.53 40.89
N VAL A 28 5.29 -16.30 40.79
CA VAL A 28 4.63 -15.56 41.87
C VAL A 28 3.32 -16.24 42.25
N ALA A 29 2.47 -16.60 41.29
CA ALA A 29 1.23 -17.35 41.52
C ALA A 29 1.49 -18.65 42.30
N ARG A 30 2.50 -19.43 41.88
CA ARG A 30 2.93 -20.64 42.59
C ARG A 30 3.37 -20.34 44.02
N THR A 31 4.19 -19.31 44.21
CA THR A 31 4.76 -18.96 45.51
C THR A 31 3.66 -18.48 46.45
N ARG A 32 2.76 -17.60 45.99
CA ARG A 32 1.61 -17.09 46.74
C ARG A 32 0.68 -18.21 47.18
N LEU A 33 0.37 -19.16 46.28
CA LEU A 33 -0.36 -20.37 46.66
C LEU A 33 0.39 -21.23 47.68
N ALA A 34 1.72 -21.15 47.77
CA ALA A 34 2.54 -21.94 48.69
C ALA A 34 2.68 -21.32 50.09
N THR A 35 2.81 -20.00 50.16
CA THR A 35 3.06 -19.26 51.41
C THR A 35 1.80 -18.67 52.02
N ASP A 36 0.85 -18.18 51.23
CA ASP A 36 -0.41 -17.62 51.73
C ASP A 36 -1.47 -18.72 51.85
N ARG A 37 -2.00 -18.88 53.07
CA ARG A 37 -3.01 -19.90 53.41
C ARG A 37 -4.42 -19.31 53.53
N ARG A 38 -4.56 -18.01 53.32
CA ARG A 38 -5.86 -17.33 53.34
C ARG A 38 -6.74 -17.80 52.17
N PRO A 39 -8.05 -17.97 52.36
CA PRO A 39 -8.95 -18.35 51.28
C PRO A 39 -8.98 -17.32 50.15
N GLU A 40 -8.76 -16.03 50.45
CA GLU A 40 -8.69 -14.94 49.47
C GLU A 40 -7.51 -15.09 48.51
N ALA A 41 -6.41 -15.74 48.94
CA ALA A 41 -5.23 -15.93 48.12
C ALA A 41 -5.48 -16.79 46.88
N VAL A 42 -6.49 -17.67 46.92
CA VAL A 42 -6.89 -18.48 45.75
C VAL A 42 -7.54 -17.59 44.70
N GLY A 43 -8.44 -16.69 45.10
CA GLY A 43 -9.07 -15.72 44.20
C GLY A 43 -8.06 -14.78 43.58
N GLU A 44 -7.18 -14.19 44.39
CA GLU A 44 -6.10 -13.31 43.91
C GLU A 44 -5.17 -14.00 42.90
N VAL A 45 -4.92 -15.30 43.06
CA VAL A 45 -4.10 -16.08 42.12
C VAL A 45 -4.89 -16.42 40.85
N GLN A 46 -6.19 -16.70 40.94
CA GLN A 46 -7.05 -16.89 39.77
C GLN A 46 -7.09 -15.63 38.91
N ASP A 47 -7.24 -14.46 39.54
CA ASP A 47 -7.22 -13.16 38.84
C ASP A 47 -5.87 -12.92 38.15
N LEU A 48 -4.76 -13.16 38.85
CA LEU A 48 -3.42 -13.05 38.26
C LEU A 48 -3.23 -14.01 37.07
N LEU A 49 -3.68 -15.26 37.19
CA LEU A 49 -3.57 -16.24 36.10
C LEU A 49 -4.47 -15.91 34.91
N TRP A 50 -5.62 -15.29 35.17
CA TRP A 50 -6.52 -14.78 34.13
C TRP A 50 -5.88 -13.64 33.34
N GLU A 51 -5.26 -12.68 34.02
CA GLU A 51 -4.50 -11.60 33.36
C GLU A 51 -3.35 -12.14 32.53
N VAL A 52 -2.63 -13.16 33.03
CA VAL A 52 -1.56 -13.84 32.28
C VAL A 52 -2.11 -14.56 31.04
N ALA A 53 -3.27 -15.21 31.15
CA ALA A 53 -3.90 -15.89 30.02
C ALA A 53 -4.31 -14.90 28.92
N LEU A 54 -4.94 -13.78 29.29
CA LEU A 54 -5.24 -12.68 28.37
C LEU A 54 -3.98 -12.11 27.72
N ALA A 55 -2.92 -11.91 28.51
CA ALA A 55 -1.64 -11.41 28.03
C ALA A 55 -0.95 -12.34 27.02
N LEU A 56 -1.20 -13.65 27.11
CA LEU A 56 -0.72 -14.66 26.17
C LEU A 56 -1.57 -14.72 24.92
N GLU A 57 -2.89 -14.62 25.06
CA GLU A 57 -3.83 -14.65 23.93
C GLU A 57 -3.67 -13.42 23.02
N GLU A 58 -3.42 -12.25 23.60
CA GLU A 58 -3.19 -10.99 22.86
C GLU A 58 -1.79 -10.88 22.24
N GLY A 59 -0.84 -11.72 22.68
CA GLY A 59 0.57 -11.57 22.33
C GLY A 59 1.21 -10.32 22.93
N ARG A 60 2.53 -10.20 22.80
CA ARG A 60 3.29 -9.02 23.28
C ARG A 60 2.97 -7.77 22.47
N ASP A 61 2.67 -7.93 21.19
CA ASP A 61 2.29 -6.85 20.28
C ASP A 61 0.90 -6.29 20.60
N GLY A 62 -0.10 -7.14 20.87
CA GLY A 62 -1.43 -6.69 21.29
C GLY A 62 -1.40 -5.91 22.60
N ARG A 63 -0.60 -6.36 23.59
CA ARG A 63 -0.42 -5.66 24.86
C ARG A 63 0.21 -4.27 24.70
N THR A 64 1.29 -4.20 23.93
CA THR A 64 1.98 -2.93 23.70
C THR A 64 1.13 -1.97 22.86
N LEU A 65 0.32 -2.49 21.94
CA LEU A 65 -0.66 -1.70 21.20
C LEU A 65 -1.73 -1.11 22.14
N ARG A 66 -2.31 -1.92 23.04
CA ARG A 66 -3.27 -1.40 24.04
C ARG A 66 -2.64 -0.33 24.94
N ALA A 67 -1.43 -0.56 25.43
CA ALA A 67 -0.72 0.42 26.26
C ALA A 67 -0.47 1.74 25.51
N LEU A 68 -0.12 1.66 24.22
CA LEU A 68 0.03 2.82 23.34
C LEU A 68 -1.29 3.58 23.18
N GLN A 69 -2.40 2.86 22.94
CA GLN A 69 -3.73 3.45 22.81
C GLN A 69 -4.16 4.16 24.11
N GLN A 70 -3.95 3.52 25.26
CA GLN A 70 -4.25 4.10 26.57
C GLN A 70 -3.41 5.36 26.85
N ALA A 71 -2.11 5.32 26.58
CA ALA A 71 -1.24 6.48 26.80
C ALA A 71 -1.62 7.66 25.89
N ARG A 72 -2.04 7.38 24.66
CA ARG A 72 -2.54 8.37 23.71
C ARG A 72 -3.83 9.03 24.20
N GLU A 73 -4.83 8.24 24.60
CA GLU A 73 -6.10 8.75 25.10
C GLU A 73 -5.91 9.56 26.39
N ALA A 74 -5.12 9.03 27.32
CA ALA A 74 -4.75 9.70 28.55
C ALA A 74 -4.07 11.06 28.29
N LEU A 75 -3.18 11.14 27.29
CA LEU A 75 -2.55 12.39 26.92
C LEU A 75 -3.54 13.39 26.32
N ARG A 76 -4.42 12.92 25.43
CA ARG A 76 -5.46 13.75 24.80
C ARG A 76 -6.38 14.39 25.84
N GLU A 77 -6.84 13.59 26.80
CA GLU A 77 -7.65 14.09 27.92
C GLU A 77 -6.92 15.17 28.74
N ALA A 78 -5.62 14.99 28.99
CA ALA A 78 -4.84 15.97 29.73
C ALA A 78 -4.62 17.28 28.95
N LEU A 79 -4.43 17.19 27.64
CA LEU A 79 -4.35 18.37 26.77
C LEU A 79 -5.69 19.13 26.74
N ASP A 80 -6.80 18.41 26.58
CA ASP A 80 -8.14 19.00 26.59
C ASP A 80 -8.47 19.67 27.93
N GLN A 81 -8.07 19.05 29.05
CA GLN A 81 -8.20 19.64 30.38
C GLN A 81 -7.34 20.90 30.54
N ALA A 82 -6.11 20.89 30.03
CA ALA A 82 -5.23 22.06 30.09
C ALA A 82 -5.77 23.22 29.23
N GLU A 83 -6.31 22.91 28.05
CA GLU A 83 -6.91 23.92 27.15
C GLU A 83 -8.16 24.57 27.77
N ARG A 84 -9.08 23.76 28.32
CA ARG A 84 -10.29 24.27 29.00
C ARG A 84 -9.94 25.23 30.14
N GLN A 85 -8.92 24.90 30.93
CA GLN A 85 -8.51 25.74 32.04
C GLN A 85 -7.84 27.05 31.59
N GLN A 86 -7.10 27.02 30.49
CA GLN A 86 -6.57 28.24 29.87
C GLN A 86 -7.71 29.13 29.34
N GLN A 87 -8.78 28.54 28.80
CA GLN A 87 -9.95 29.27 28.31
C GLN A 87 -10.79 29.85 29.47
N GLU A 88 -10.98 29.11 30.56
CA GLU A 88 -11.75 29.56 31.72
C GLU A 88 -11.04 30.66 32.52
N ASN A 89 -9.70 30.63 32.57
CA ASN A 89 -8.90 31.60 33.31
C ASN A 89 -7.72 32.13 32.47
N PRO A 90 -7.99 33.04 31.51
CA PRO A 90 -6.96 33.61 30.66
C PRO A 90 -6.04 34.55 31.47
N GLN A 91 -4.97 33.98 32.01
CA GLN A 91 -3.94 34.69 32.76
C GLN A 91 -2.73 35.02 31.87
N THR A 92 -1.97 36.04 32.25
CA THR A 92 -0.68 36.36 31.63
C THR A 92 0.31 35.20 31.84
N PRO A 93 1.19 34.86 30.88
CA PRO A 93 2.13 33.72 31.01
C PRO A 93 3.02 33.75 32.26
N GLN A 94 3.30 34.95 32.80
CA GLN A 94 4.05 35.13 34.05
C GLN A 94 3.25 34.74 35.30
N ASP A 95 1.94 34.99 35.30
CA ASP A 95 1.05 34.64 36.41
C ASP A 95 0.74 33.14 36.39
N GLN A 96 0.56 32.57 35.19
CA GLN A 96 0.41 31.13 34.98
C GLN A 96 1.60 30.32 35.52
N ALA A 97 2.82 30.83 35.35
CA ALA A 97 4.03 30.16 35.85
C ALA A 97 4.11 30.14 37.39
N ARG A 98 3.38 31.04 38.08
CA ARG A 98 3.37 31.14 39.54
C ARG A 98 2.22 30.36 40.20
N ASP A 99 1.22 29.94 39.43
CA ASP A 99 0.08 29.19 39.95
C ASP A 99 0.46 27.72 40.26
N PRO A 100 0.36 27.25 41.51
CA PRO A 100 0.67 25.86 41.87
C PRO A 100 -0.23 24.84 41.16
N ALA A 101 -1.48 25.18 40.81
CA ALA A 101 -2.37 24.26 40.10
C ALA A 101 -1.91 24.02 38.65
N GLN A 102 -1.46 25.08 37.97
CA GLN A 102 -0.92 24.96 36.62
C GLN A 102 0.41 24.22 36.60
N GLN A 103 1.26 24.40 37.61
CA GLN A 103 2.51 23.65 37.73
C GLN A 103 2.26 22.14 37.84
N GLN A 104 1.26 21.74 38.62
CA GLN A 104 0.87 20.32 38.75
C GLN A 104 0.40 19.74 37.41
N GLN A 105 -0.41 20.48 36.66
CA GLN A 105 -0.89 20.05 35.35
C GLN A 105 0.21 19.95 34.31
N ARG A 106 1.14 20.91 34.29
CA ARG A 106 2.33 20.83 33.42
C ARG A 106 3.17 19.61 33.76
N ALA A 107 3.34 19.30 35.04
CA ALA A 107 4.05 18.11 35.48
C ALA A 107 3.31 16.82 35.08
N GLU A 108 1.99 16.78 35.22
CA GLU A 108 1.15 15.66 34.80
C GLU A 108 1.21 15.46 33.28
N LEU A 109 1.08 16.53 32.51
CA LEU A 109 1.17 16.51 31.06
C LEU A 109 2.53 15.99 30.60
N GLN A 110 3.63 16.45 31.20
CA GLN A 110 4.97 15.93 30.94
C GLN A 110 5.08 14.43 31.24
N ARG A 111 4.44 13.97 32.32
CA ARG A 111 4.42 12.56 32.68
C ARG A 111 3.67 11.71 31.65
N ARG A 112 2.51 12.18 31.18
CA ARG A 112 1.71 11.52 30.14
C ARG A 112 2.42 11.50 28.79
N ILE A 113 3.13 12.57 28.43
CA ILE A 113 3.99 12.60 27.23
C ILE A 113 5.11 11.57 27.35
N GLN A 114 5.72 11.47 28.54
CA GLN A 114 6.76 10.48 28.80
C GLN A 114 6.24 9.05 28.68
N GLU A 115 5.06 8.77 29.23
CA GLU A 115 4.38 7.47 29.14
C GLU A 115 4.06 7.11 27.69
N LEU A 116 3.55 8.06 26.89
CA LEU A 116 3.33 7.86 25.45
C LEU A 116 4.63 7.50 24.73
N ARG A 117 5.72 8.22 25.00
CA ARG A 117 7.03 7.95 24.39
C ARG A 117 7.50 6.52 24.68
N ASP A 118 7.35 6.09 25.92
CA ASP A 118 7.80 4.77 26.36
C ASP A 118 6.90 3.67 25.76
N ALA A 119 5.59 3.91 25.66
CA ALA A 119 4.65 3.01 25.01
C ALA A 119 4.93 2.84 23.50
N ILE A 120 5.22 3.95 22.79
CA ILE A 120 5.63 3.90 21.36
C ILE A 120 6.88 3.04 21.22
N ARG A 121 7.91 3.27 22.04
CA ARG A 121 9.17 2.52 21.97
C ARG A 121 8.94 1.03 22.18
N GLN A 122 8.19 0.66 23.21
CA GLN A 122 7.88 -0.72 23.52
C GLN A 122 7.06 -1.39 22.40
N HIS A 123 6.10 -0.67 21.82
CA HIS A 123 5.30 -1.18 20.71
C HIS A 123 6.14 -1.42 19.45
N LEU A 124 7.00 -0.47 19.08
CA LEU A 124 7.89 -0.61 17.93
C LEU A 124 8.92 -1.72 18.12
N GLU A 125 9.42 -1.92 19.34
CA GLU A 125 10.32 -3.02 19.67
C GLU A 125 9.62 -4.38 19.55
N ALA A 126 8.42 -4.52 20.15
CA ALA A 126 7.61 -5.74 20.03
C ALA A 126 7.27 -6.03 18.56
N LEU A 127 6.95 -4.99 17.79
CA LEU A 127 6.68 -5.07 16.36
C LEU A 127 7.92 -5.51 15.57
N ALA A 128 9.09 -4.95 15.87
CA ALA A 128 10.35 -5.29 15.23
C ALA A 128 10.75 -6.75 15.53
N GLU A 129 10.60 -7.18 16.77
CA GLU A 129 10.88 -8.56 17.20
C GLU A 129 9.96 -9.56 16.48
N ARG A 130 8.65 -9.25 16.39
CA ARG A 130 7.69 -10.06 15.62
C ARG A 130 8.08 -10.14 14.14
N LEU A 131 8.41 -9.00 13.52
CA LEU A 131 8.85 -8.98 12.12
C LEU A 131 10.15 -9.75 11.90
N GLN A 132 11.10 -9.68 12.84
CA GLN A 132 12.33 -10.45 12.76
C GLN A 132 12.07 -11.94 12.88
N ARG A 133 11.11 -12.37 13.71
CA ARG A 133 10.71 -13.78 13.83
C ARG A 133 9.95 -14.29 12.59
N GLU A 134 9.04 -13.49 12.05
CA GLU A 134 8.23 -13.83 10.86
C GLU A 134 9.03 -13.75 9.55
N ASN A 135 10.01 -12.84 9.46
CA ASN A 135 10.79 -12.54 8.24
C ASN A 135 12.32 -12.75 8.42
N ALA A 136 12.72 -13.64 9.33
CA ALA A 136 14.14 -13.88 9.68
C ALA A 136 15.06 -14.20 8.49
N GLU A 137 14.49 -14.65 7.36
CA GLU A 137 15.26 -15.09 6.20
C GLU A 137 15.47 -14.02 5.11
N GLN A 138 14.79 -12.87 5.16
CA GLN A 138 15.00 -11.79 4.18
C GLN A 138 14.85 -10.42 4.86
N MET A 139 15.98 -9.82 5.27
CA MET A 139 16.00 -8.42 5.65
C MET A 139 15.75 -7.55 4.41
N PRO A 140 14.62 -6.82 4.30
CA PRO A 140 14.33 -6.02 3.11
C PRO A 140 15.06 -4.67 3.13
N GLU A 141 15.33 -4.11 1.95
CA GLU A 141 15.88 -2.75 1.75
C GLU A 141 15.05 -1.65 2.46
N GLY A 142 13.81 -1.94 2.87
CA GLY A 142 12.95 -1.05 3.69
C GLY A 142 13.33 -0.93 5.18
N ALA A 143 14.39 -1.58 5.66
CA ALA A 143 14.92 -1.36 7.02
C ALA A 143 15.36 0.10 7.25
N GLN A 144 15.82 0.78 6.20
CA GLN A 144 16.22 2.18 6.25
C GLN A 144 15.03 3.12 6.52
N ASN A 145 13.87 2.86 5.90
CA ASN A 145 12.67 3.68 6.09
C ASN A 145 12.15 3.59 7.53
N ARG A 146 12.14 2.39 8.12
CA ARG A 146 11.73 2.18 9.53
C ARG A 146 12.57 2.95 10.54
N LEU A 147 13.87 3.09 10.28
CA LEU A 147 14.78 3.88 11.12
C LEU A 147 14.55 5.39 10.97
N MET A 148 14.06 5.85 9.83
CA MET A 148 13.69 7.26 9.63
C MET A 148 12.39 7.59 10.35
N ASP A 149 11.38 6.72 10.28
CA ASP A 149 10.09 6.90 10.95
C ASP A 149 10.26 6.97 12.48
N GLN A 150 11.11 6.11 13.05
CA GLN A 150 11.45 6.13 14.49
C GLN A 150 12.03 7.48 14.93
N ARG A 151 12.96 8.04 14.16
CA ARG A 151 13.61 9.31 14.51
C ARG A 151 12.65 10.49 14.40
N GLU A 152 11.70 10.45 13.47
CA GLU A 152 10.69 11.51 13.34
C GLU A 152 9.70 11.48 14.50
N MET A 153 9.21 10.30 14.90
CA MET A 153 8.35 10.16 16.09
C MET A 153 9.04 10.70 17.34
N ASP A 154 10.30 10.34 17.58
CA ASP A 154 11.07 10.86 18.72
C ASP A 154 11.22 12.39 18.71
N ARG A 155 11.41 13.00 17.53
CA ARG A 155 11.50 14.46 17.38
C ARG A 155 10.17 15.13 17.73
N ARG A 156 9.05 14.59 17.28
CA ARG A 156 7.72 15.15 17.55
C ARG A 156 7.36 15.05 19.02
N THR A 157 7.64 13.91 19.67
CA THR A 157 7.41 13.76 21.11
C THR A 157 8.24 14.76 21.93
N ARG A 158 9.47 15.08 21.50
CA ARG A 158 10.27 16.14 22.15
C ARG A 158 9.68 17.54 21.94
N ARG A 159 9.25 17.87 20.71
CA ARG A 159 8.57 19.15 20.43
C ARG A 159 7.30 19.31 21.26
N MET A 160 6.55 18.23 21.44
CA MET A 160 5.38 18.18 22.30
C MET A 160 5.75 18.38 23.79
N GLU A 161 6.84 17.78 24.27
CA GLU A 161 7.36 18.00 25.62
C GLU A 161 7.78 19.46 25.85
N GLU A 162 8.45 20.07 24.87
CA GLU A 162 8.82 21.50 24.90
C GLU A 162 7.57 22.40 24.88
N ALA A 163 6.60 22.11 24.02
CA ALA A 163 5.33 22.83 23.97
C ALA A 163 4.57 22.72 25.30
N ALA A 164 4.54 21.54 25.92
CA ALA A 164 3.95 21.32 27.24
C ALA A 164 4.68 22.09 28.36
N ARG A 165 6.02 22.19 28.31
CA ARG A 165 6.81 23.01 29.25
C ARG A 165 6.49 24.50 29.12
N GLU A 166 6.31 24.96 27.90
CA GLU A 166 6.02 26.35 27.58
C GLU A 166 4.52 26.70 27.74
N GLY A 167 3.67 25.72 27.99
CA GLY A 167 2.22 25.90 28.11
C GLY A 167 1.49 26.05 26.76
N ARG A 168 2.16 25.76 25.64
CA ARG A 168 1.60 25.77 24.28
C ARG A 168 0.82 24.48 24.01
N THR A 169 -0.34 24.33 24.63
CA THR A 169 -1.21 23.15 24.52
C THR A 169 -1.69 22.91 23.08
N GLU A 170 -2.01 23.96 22.33
CA GLU A 170 -2.42 23.85 20.92
C GLU A 170 -1.33 23.24 20.04
N ASP A 171 -0.06 23.61 20.27
CA ASP A 171 1.06 23.07 19.50
C ASP A 171 1.33 21.61 19.88
N ALA A 172 1.16 21.25 21.16
CA ALA A 172 1.22 19.86 21.60
C ALA A 172 0.10 19.00 20.97
N GLN A 173 -1.12 19.52 20.83
CA GLN A 173 -2.23 18.84 20.15
C GLN A 173 -1.96 18.61 18.66
N LYS A 174 -1.38 19.60 17.96
CA LYS A 174 -0.98 19.44 16.55
C LYS A 174 0.06 18.34 16.37
N GLU A 175 1.11 18.35 17.20
CA GLU A 175 2.15 17.32 17.14
C GLU A 175 1.59 15.92 17.49
N LEU A 176 0.58 15.84 18.36
CA LEU A 176 -0.12 14.58 18.68
C LEU A 176 -0.89 14.06 17.47
N ALA A 177 -1.67 14.92 16.81
CA ALA A 177 -2.43 14.54 15.61
C ALA A 177 -1.52 14.06 14.46
N GLU A 178 -0.39 14.73 14.24
CA GLU A 178 0.59 14.29 13.23
C GLU A 178 1.23 12.94 13.60
N LEU A 179 1.48 12.71 14.90
CA LEU A 179 1.98 11.44 15.39
C LEU A 179 0.95 10.31 15.22
N GLU A 180 -0.34 10.59 15.42
CA GLU A 180 -1.44 9.64 15.18
C GLU A 180 -1.50 9.19 13.72
N GLU A 181 -1.43 10.13 12.77
CA GLU A 181 -1.43 9.81 11.34
C GLU A 181 -0.22 8.95 10.94
N MET A 182 0.96 9.22 11.50
CA MET A 182 2.14 8.38 11.25
C MET A 182 1.98 6.97 11.84
N LEU A 183 1.45 6.83 13.05
CA LEU A 183 1.18 5.52 13.65
C LEU A 183 0.16 4.73 12.83
N LYS A 184 -0.92 5.40 12.39
CA LYS A 184 -1.93 4.81 11.51
C LYS A 184 -1.33 4.37 10.17
N ALA A 185 -0.50 5.22 9.54
CA ALA A 185 0.19 4.86 8.30
C ALA A 185 1.16 3.68 8.48
N LEU A 186 1.77 3.53 9.66
CA LEU A 186 2.62 2.38 9.98
C LEU A 186 1.79 1.08 10.12
N GLU A 187 0.61 1.17 10.73
CA GLU A 187 -0.36 0.06 10.83
C GLU A 187 -0.92 -0.33 9.45
N GLU A 188 -1.33 0.65 8.64
CA GLU A 188 -1.91 0.45 7.31
C GLU A 188 -0.86 0.01 6.28
N GLY A 189 0.36 0.56 6.34
CA GLY A 189 1.49 0.14 5.51
C GLY A 189 1.91 -1.31 5.78
N ARG A 190 1.49 -1.89 6.91
CA ARG A 190 1.66 -3.31 7.23
C ARG A 190 0.65 -4.20 6.50
N ALA A 191 -0.59 -3.73 6.33
CA ALA A 191 -1.63 -4.47 5.60
C ALA A 191 -1.25 -4.66 4.12
N GLN A 192 -0.55 -3.70 3.53
CA GLN A 192 -0.04 -3.79 2.16
C GLN A 192 1.18 -4.72 2.01
N ARG A 193 1.85 -5.10 3.11
CA ARG A 193 3.08 -5.92 3.10
C ARG A 193 2.86 -7.36 3.57
N ALA A 194 1.65 -7.72 3.98
CA ALA A 194 1.24 -9.09 4.27
C ALA A 194 0.86 -9.87 2.98
N GLU A 195 1.39 -9.49 1.82
CA GLU A 195 1.21 -10.27 0.59
C GLU A 195 2.14 -11.49 0.61
N SER A 196 1.57 -12.69 0.41
CA SER A 196 2.31 -13.95 0.36
C SER A 196 3.48 -13.89 -0.64
N PRO A 197 4.62 -14.56 -0.38
CA PRO A 197 5.78 -14.57 -1.29
C PRO A 197 5.46 -15.02 -2.72
N GLU A 198 4.40 -15.83 -2.89
CA GLU A 198 3.88 -16.21 -4.21
C GLU A 198 3.22 -15.04 -4.98
N ARG A 199 2.56 -14.10 -4.30
CA ARG A 199 1.99 -12.88 -4.92
C ARG A 199 3.09 -11.91 -5.34
N GLN A 200 4.14 -11.78 -4.54
CA GLN A 200 5.29 -10.95 -4.89
C GLN A 200 6.00 -11.44 -6.15
N GLN A 201 6.29 -12.75 -6.23
CA GLN A 201 6.92 -13.33 -7.42
C GLN A 201 6.04 -13.19 -8.68
N ARG A 202 4.72 -13.28 -8.54
CA ARG A 202 3.76 -13.05 -9.64
C ARG A 202 3.75 -11.61 -10.11
N ARG A 203 3.82 -10.65 -9.19
CA ARG A 203 3.88 -9.20 -9.50
C ARG A 203 5.20 -8.82 -10.18
N GLU A 204 6.31 -9.41 -9.77
CA GLU A 204 7.61 -9.21 -10.42
C GLU A 204 7.60 -9.71 -11.87
N ARG A 205 7.01 -10.88 -12.13
CA ARG A 205 6.84 -11.40 -13.50
C ARG A 205 5.99 -10.47 -14.37
N GLY A 206 4.93 -9.90 -13.83
CA GLY A 206 4.10 -8.92 -14.56
C GLY A 206 4.83 -7.63 -14.91
N GLN A 207 5.63 -7.10 -13.98
CA GLN A 207 6.44 -5.91 -14.23
C GLN A 207 7.51 -6.16 -15.30
N GLN A 208 8.14 -7.33 -15.30
CA GLN A 208 9.10 -7.72 -16.34
C GLN A 208 8.44 -7.80 -17.72
N GLN A 209 7.27 -8.43 -17.83
CA GLN A 209 6.51 -8.53 -19.09
C GLN A 209 6.12 -7.15 -19.64
N MET A 210 5.68 -6.23 -18.77
CA MET A 210 5.36 -4.86 -19.15
C MET A 210 6.60 -4.07 -19.60
N GLY A 211 7.76 -4.32 -18.99
CA GLY A 211 9.04 -3.75 -19.44
C GLY A 211 9.40 -4.16 -20.86
N VAL A 212 9.22 -5.44 -21.20
CA VAL A 212 9.50 -5.97 -22.56
C VAL A 212 8.63 -5.29 -23.62
N VAL A 213 7.34 -5.04 -23.36
CA VAL A 213 6.47 -4.30 -24.29
C VAL A 213 6.97 -2.87 -24.53
N GLN A 214 7.34 -2.16 -23.45
CA GLN A 214 7.84 -0.80 -23.54
C GLN A 214 9.15 -0.72 -24.34
N ASP A 215 10.06 -1.66 -24.11
CA ASP A 215 11.31 -1.77 -24.87
C ASP A 215 11.05 -2.04 -26.37
N MET A 216 10.06 -2.88 -26.70
CA MET A 216 9.68 -3.14 -28.08
C MET A 216 9.10 -1.89 -28.77
N VAL A 217 8.24 -1.14 -28.08
CA VAL A 217 7.69 0.13 -28.59
C VAL A 217 8.82 1.12 -28.88
N LYS A 218 9.77 1.28 -27.95
CA LYS A 218 10.93 2.15 -28.14
C LYS A 218 11.79 1.73 -29.33
N ARG A 219 12.10 0.44 -29.47
CA ARG A 219 12.90 -0.06 -30.60
C ARG A 219 12.18 0.07 -31.94
N GLN A 220 10.86 -0.11 -31.96
CA GLN A 220 10.03 0.13 -33.14
C GLN A 220 9.99 1.61 -33.53
N SER A 221 9.88 2.54 -32.58
CA SER A 221 9.86 3.97 -32.87
C SER A 221 11.22 4.42 -33.42
N GLU A 222 12.31 3.98 -32.82
CA GLU A 222 13.66 4.27 -33.32
C GLU A 222 13.88 3.76 -34.76
N MET A 223 13.34 2.58 -35.12
CA MET A 223 13.39 2.08 -36.50
C MET A 223 12.54 2.91 -37.46
N LEU A 224 11.34 3.31 -37.02
CA LEU A 224 10.45 4.16 -37.81
C LEU A 224 11.11 5.52 -38.06
N ASP A 225 11.70 6.14 -37.05
CA ASP A 225 12.39 7.43 -37.16
C ASP A 225 13.56 7.37 -38.15
N ARG A 226 14.39 6.32 -38.06
CA ARG A 226 15.47 6.07 -39.04
C ARG A 226 14.95 5.91 -40.47
N SER A 227 13.80 5.26 -40.62
CA SER A 227 13.17 5.10 -41.95
C SER A 227 12.62 6.40 -42.52
N HIS A 228 12.09 7.30 -41.67
CA HIS A 228 11.68 8.65 -42.06
C HIS A 228 12.88 9.50 -42.48
N GLN A 229 13.93 9.54 -41.66
CA GLN A 229 15.15 10.29 -41.96
C GLN A 229 15.78 9.87 -43.29
N ARG A 230 15.76 8.56 -43.60
CA ARG A 230 16.22 8.02 -44.88
C ARG A 230 15.37 8.47 -46.07
N SER A 231 14.05 8.48 -45.93
CA SER A 231 13.14 8.97 -46.97
C SER A 231 13.41 10.44 -47.26
N GLU A 232 13.49 11.27 -46.23
CA GLU A 232 13.72 12.71 -46.37
C GLU A 232 15.09 13.00 -47.01
N GLN A 233 16.12 12.24 -46.66
CA GLN A 233 17.44 12.36 -47.27
C GLN A 233 17.40 11.99 -48.76
N GLY A 234 16.73 10.88 -49.11
CA GLY A 234 16.55 10.49 -50.51
C GLY A 234 15.75 11.51 -51.35
N GLU A 235 14.76 12.18 -50.75
CA GLU A 235 13.97 13.23 -51.41
C GLU A 235 14.78 14.52 -51.61
N ARG A 236 15.62 14.90 -50.63
CA ARG A 236 16.55 16.03 -50.74
C ARG A 236 17.58 15.80 -51.84
N ASP A 237 18.16 14.60 -51.93
CA ASP A 237 19.14 14.24 -52.96
C ASP A 237 18.52 14.23 -54.37
N ARG A 238 17.29 13.73 -54.52
CA ARG A 238 16.54 13.80 -55.79
C ARG A 238 16.24 15.24 -56.19
N THR A 239 15.87 16.10 -55.24
CA THR A 239 15.55 17.51 -55.48
C THR A 239 16.80 18.32 -55.84
N GLN A 240 17.95 18.02 -55.23
CA GLN A 240 19.22 18.65 -55.58
C GLN A 240 19.72 18.22 -56.97
N ARG A 241 19.63 16.93 -57.31
CA ARG A 241 19.98 16.42 -58.65
C ARG A 241 19.09 17.01 -59.75
N SER A 242 17.79 17.14 -59.52
CA SER A 242 16.88 17.74 -60.52
C SER A 242 17.18 19.23 -60.74
N ARG A 243 17.60 19.96 -59.71
CA ARG A 243 18.02 21.37 -59.81
C ARG A 243 19.33 21.53 -60.60
N GLN A 244 20.30 20.63 -60.40
CA GLN A 244 21.60 20.67 -61.07
C GLN A 244 21.54 20.22 -62.54
N GLN A 245 20.58 19.36 -62.88
CA GLN A 245 20.31 18.97 -64.27
C GLN A 245 19.58 20.07 -65.05
N ARG A 246 18.82 20.93 -64.37
CA ARG A 246 18.14 22.09 -64.98
C ARG A 246 19.09 23.27 -65.23
N SER A 247 20.18 23.41 -64.46
CA SER A 247 21.20 24.45 -64.68
C SER A 247 22.21 24.12 -65.80
N GLN A 248 22.35 22.84 -66.20
CA GLN A 248 23.22 22.45 -67.32
C GLN A 248 22.56 22.51 -68.71
N GLN A 249 21.24 22.75 -68.80
CA GLN A 249 20.56 22.88 -70.10
C GLN A 249 20.65 24.28 -70.73
N GLN A 250 21.33 25.25 -70.10
CA GLN A 250 21.45 26.61 -70.64
C GLN A 250 22.71 26.85 -71.51
N PHE A 251 23.65 25.90 -71.59
CA PHE A 251 24.79 25.97 -72.52
C PHE A 251 24.86 24.72 -73.40
N ARG A 252 24.30 24.81 -74.61
CA ARG A 252 24.39 23.75 -75.64
C ARG A 252 25.14 24.28 -76.86
N TRP A 253 26.39 23.82 -77.05
CA TRP A 253 27.04 23.74 -78.36
C TRP A 253 26.87 22.31 -78.91
N PRO A 254 26.77 22.08 -80.23
CA PRO A 254 26.56 20.74 -80.78
C PRO A 254 27.87 20.08 -81.25
N GLN A 255 28.20 18.90 -80.70
CA GLN A 255 28.65 17.66 -81.39
C GLN A 255 29.45 16.76 -80.43
N GLU A 256 28.95 15.53 -80.17
CA GLU A 256 29.67 14.23 -80.14
C GLU A 256 28.79 13.11 -79.50
N PRO A 257 29.08 11.80 -79.74
CA PRO A 257 28.09 10.71 -79.67
C PRO A 257 27.69 10.30 -78.25
N PRO A 258 26.56 9.57 -78.08
CA PRO A 258 26.02 9.24 -76.77
C PRO A 258 26.94 8.26 -76.04
N ALA A 259 27.51 8.70 -74.91
CA ALA A 259 28.07 7.79 -73.93
C ALA A 259 26.95 6.90 -73.35
N PRO A 260 27.23 5.62 -73.05
CA PRO A 260 26.21 4.69 -72.55
C PRO A 260 25.61 5.23 -71.26
N ALA A 261 24.28 5.30 -71.21
CA ALA A 261 23.53 5.62 -70.02
C ALA A 261 23.94 4.65 -68.90
N GLN A 262 24.60 5.19 -67.87
CA GLN A 262 24.79 4.47 -66.62
C GLN A 262 23.40 4.14 -66.04
N PRO A 263 23.18 2.92 -65.55
CA PRO A 263 21.89 2.50 -65.05
C PRO A 263 21.43 3.42 -63.91
N PRO A 264 20.15 3.84 -63.88
CA PRO A 264 19.62 4.64 -62.79
C PRO A 264 19.54 3.78 -61.53
N GLY A 265 20.17 4.21 -60.44
CA GLY A 265 19.89 3.69 -59.11
C GLY A 265 20.86 2.65 -58.57
N ALA A 266 22.12 3.03 -58.36
CA ALA A 266 22.84 2.45 -57.23
C ALA A 266 22.28 3.10 -55.96
N ALA A 267 21.45 2.36 -55.21
CA ALA A 267 21.12 2.75 -53.83
C ALA A 267 22.43 2.90 -53.06
N ASP A 268 22.51 3.93 -52.21
CA ASP A 268 23.70 4.18 -51.40
C ASP A 268 24.04 2.90 -50.61
N PRO A 269 25.24 2.31 -50.74
CA PRO A 269 25.58 1.04 -50.08
C PRO A 269 25.40 1.10 -48.56
N GLN A 270 25.53 2.29 -47.95
CA GLN A 270 25.21 2.52 -46.54
C GLN A 270 23.70 2.37 -46.22
N ALA A 271 22.82 2.89 -47.08
CA ALA A 271 21.37 2.79 -46.88
C ALA A 271 20.88 1.34 -46.96
N GLN A 272 21.46 0.56 -47.87
CA GLN A 272 21.10 -0.85 -48.05
C GLN A 272 21.59 -1.74 -46.90
N GLN A 273 22.74 -1.40 -46.31
CA GLN A 273 23.25 -2.07 -45.11
C GLN A 273 22.37 -1.77 -43.89
N GLN A 274 21.87 -0.54 -43.76
CA GLN A 274 21.02 -0.13 -42.65
C GLN A 274 19.62 -0.77 -42.73
N THR A 275 19.02 -0.88 -43.91
CA THR A 275 17.76 -1.62 -44.13
C THR A 275 17.91 -3.10 -43.75
N GLN A 276 19.06 -3.72 -44.04
CA GLN A 276 19.33 -5.10 -43.60
C GLN A 276 19.46 -5.22 -42.09
N GLN A 277 20.03 -4.23 -41.41
CA GLN A 277 20.08 -4.19 -39.94
C GLN A 277 18.70 -4.02 -39.34
N ASP A 278 17.89 -3.08 -39.84
CA ASP A 278 16.51 -2.90 -39.40
C ASP A 278 15.69 -4.19 -39.63
N GLY A 279 15.88 -4.89 -40.75
CA GLY A 279 15.22 -6.18 -41.01
C GLY A 279 15.66 -7.33 -40.07
N ARG A 280 16.87 -7.28 -39.49
CA ARG A 280 17.31 -8.22 -38.45
C ARG A 280 16.71 -7.85 -37.09
N THR A 281 16.68 -6.57 -36.77
CA THR A 281 16.05 -6.04 -35.55
C THR A 281 14.56 -6.35 -35.52
N GLN A 282 13.84 -6.13 -36.63
CA GLN A 282 12.43 -6.49 -36.78
C GLN A 282 12.18 -7.98 -36.50
N ARG A 283 13.04 -8.87 -37.04
CA ARG A 283 12.97 -10.32 -36.80
C ARG A 283 13.21 -10.71 -35.34
N ALA A 284 14.06 -9.98 -34.63
CA ALA A 284 14.31 -10.21 -33.22
C ALA A 284 13.12 -9.74 -32.37
N LEU A 285 12.58 -8.54 -32.66
CA LEU A 285 11.41 -7.99 -31.98
C LEU A 285 10.18 -8.87 -32.14
N ARG A 286 9.94 -9.39 -33.35
CA ARG A 286 8.82 -10.31 -33.60
C ARG A 286 8.93 -11.60 -32.79
N ARG A 287 10.14 -12.17 -32.66
CA ARG A 287 10.36 -13.35 -31.82
C ARG A 287 10.12 -13.07 -30.34
N ALA A 288 10.65 -11.96 -29.84
CA ALA A 288 10.41 -11.51 -28.47
C ALA A 288 8.91 -11.27 -28.18
N LEU A 289 8.18 -10.70 -29.14
CA LEU A 289 6.73 -10.53 -29.04
C LEU A 289 6.00 -11.89 -29.00
N GLY A 290 6.43 -12.86 -29.82
CA GLY A 290 5.89 -14.23 -29.78
C GLY A 290 6.11 -14.93 -28.44
N GLU A 291 7.33 -14.84 -27.89
CA GLU A 291 7.68 -15.37 -26.58
C GLU A 291 6.86 -14.71 -25.47
N LEU A 292 6.69 -13.39 -25.54
CA LEU A 292 5.86 -12.63 -24.60
C LEU A 292 4.39 -13.06 -24.67
N MET A 293 3.82 -13.20 -25.88
CA MET A 293 2.43 -13.65 -26.06
C MET A 293 2.21 -15.06 -25.49
N GLN A 294 3.19 -15.96 -25.68
CA GLN A 294 3.12 -17.30 -25.12
C GLN A 294 3.17 -17.27 -23.58
N GLN A 295 4.16 -16.60 -22.99
CA GLN A 295 4.28 -16.47 -21.54
C GLN A 295 3.07 -15.80 -20.89
N PHE A 296 2.50 -14.82 -21.58
CA PHE A 296 1.32 -14.12 -21.11
C PHE A 296 0.07 -15.01 -21.22
N GLY A 297 -0.11 -15.71 -22.34
CA GLY A 297 -1.21 -16.66 -22.51
C GLY A 297 -1.15 -17.82 -21.51
N ASP A 298 0.04 -18.32 -21.21
CA ASP A 298 0.25 -19.34 -20.16
C ASP A 298 -0.12 -18.81 -18.75
N LEU A 299 0.01 -17.49 -18.54
CA LEU A 299 -0.24 -16.84 -17.26
C LEU A 299 -1.71 -16.46 -17.06
N THR A 300 -2.34 -15.90 -18.09
CA THR A 300 -3.68 -15.29 -18.01
C THR A 300 -4.77 -16.09 -18.71
N GLY A 301 -4.39 -17.10 -19.51
CA GLY A 301 -5.30 -17.89 -20.32
C GLY A 301 -5.79 -17.19 -21.59
N GLU A 302 -5.47 -15.91 -21.79
CA GLU A 302 -5.92 -15.11 -22.93
C GLU A 302 -4.76 -14.30 -23.54
N ILE A 303 -4.68 -14.26 -24.87
CA ILE A 303 -3.72 -13.43 -25.59
C ILE A 303 -4.42 -12.13 -26.02
N PRO A 304 -3.93 -10.95 -25.62
CA PRO A 304 -4.51 -9.68 -26.04
C PRO A 304 -4.53 -9.53 -27.57
N GLU A 305 -5.69 -9.19 -28.13
CA GLU A 305 -5.88 -9.00 -29.58
C GLU A 305 -4.93 -7.93 -30.15
N GLY A 306 -4.61 -6.90 -29.36
CA GLY A 306 -3.62 -5.88 -29.75
C GLY A 306 -2.24 -6.47 -30.05
N LEU A 307 -1.78 -7.45 -29.26
CA LEU A 307 -0.48 -8.09 -29.48
C LEU A 307 -0.51 -9.01 -30.72
N GLY A 308 -1.63 -9.68 -30.97
CA GLY A 308 -1.83 -10.45 -32.20
C GLY A 308 -1.76 -9.59 -33.47
N ARG A 309 -2.43 -8.42 -33.46
CA ARG A 309 -2.34 -7.43 -34.55
C ARG A 309 -0.94 -6.85 -34.69
N ALA A 310 -0.22 -6.68 -33.58
CA ALA A 310 1.17 -6.24 -33.60
C ALA A 310 2.09 -7.26 -34.29
N ASP A 311 1.95 -8.56 -34.01
CA ASP A 311 2.75 -9.61 -34.68
C ASP A 311 2.52 -9.62 -36.20
N GLN A 312 1.27 -9.48 -36.64
CA GLN A 312 0.92 -9.41 -38.06
C GLN A 312 1.56 -8.18 -38.73
N ALA A 313 1.43 -7.00 -38.12
CA ALA A 313 2.03 -5.79 -38.66
C ALA A 313 3.57 -5.82 -38.65
N MET A 314 4.19 -6.48 -37.66
CA MET A 314 5.64 -6.71 -37.63
C MET A 314 6.10 -7.69 -38.71
N ARG A 315 5.28 -8.69 -39.05
CA ARG A 315 5.53 -9.60 -40.17
C ARG A 315 5.49 -8.84 -41.49
N ASP A 316 4.48 -8.00 -41.72
CA ASP A 316 4.41 -7.14 -42.91
C ASP A 316 5.67 -6.26 -43.02
N ALA A 317 6.07 -5.63 -41.92
CA ALA A 317 7.27 -4.80 -41.87
C ALA A 317 8.54 -5.60 -42.19
N GLN A 318 8.64 -6.82 -41.67
CA GLN A 318 9.76 -7.72 -41.94
C GLN A 318 9.82 -8.11 -43.43
N GLU A 319 8.68 -8.39 -44.05
CA GLU A 319 8.59 -8.75 -45.47
C GLU A 319 8.98 -7.56 -46.37
N SER A 320 8.49 -6.36 -46.06
CA SER A 320 8.88 -5.12 -46.75
C SER A 320 10.38 -4.85 -46.62
N LEU A 321 10.95 -4.93 -45.40
CA LEU A 321 12.38 -4.72 -45.18
C LEU A 321 13.23 -5.80 -45.86
N GLY A 322 12.75 -7.04 -45.92
CA GLY A 322 13.42 -8.16 -46.59
C GLY A 322 13.50 -7.99 -48.12
N GLN A 323 12.49 -7.34 -48.71
CA GLN A 323 12.46 -6.99 -50.13
C GLN A 323 13.18 -5.68 -50.44
N GLY A 324 13.72 -4.99 -49.43
CA GLY A 324 14.32 -3.66 -49.57
C GLY A 324 13.30 -2.55 -49.84
N GLY A 325 12.03 -2.81 -49.56
CA GLY A 325 10.92 -1.87 -49.69
C GLY A 325 10.72 -0.97 -48.47
N ASP A 326 9.69 -0.14 -48.54
CA ASP A 326 9.29 0.74 -47.43
C ASP A 326 8.42 -0.02 -46.42
N ALA A 327 8.78 0.07 -45.15
CA ALA A 327 8.11 -0.61 -44.04
C ALA A 327 7.40 0.35 -43.08
N ARG A 328 7.41 1.66 -43.35
CA ARG A 328 6.88 2.71 -42.46
C ARG A 328 5.43 2.44 -42.05
N ASP A 329 4.56 2.15 -43.01
CA ASP A 329 3.13 1.93 -42.74
C ASP A 329 2.91 0.72 -41.84
N ALA A 330 3.63 -0.37 -42.08
CA ALA A 330 3.57 -1.58 -41.28
C ALA A 330 4.14 -1.35 -39.87
N GLN A 331 5.25 -0.61 -39.76
CA GLN A 331 5.85 -0.26 -38.47
C GLN A 331 4.94 0.65 -37.63
N GLN A 332 4.23 1.60 -38.25
CA GLN A 332 3.23 2.45 -37.59
C GLN A 332 2.02 1.64 -37.09
N ARG A 333 1.55 0.67 -37.89
CA ARG A 333 0.49 -0.27 -37.45
C ARG A 333 0.98 -1.11 -36.26
N ALA A 334 2.20 -1.63 -36.32
CA ALA A 334 2.79 -2.41 -35.24
C ALA A 334 2.94 -1.59 -33.95
N LEU A 335 3.36 -0.32 -34.03
CA LEU A 335 3.47 0.57 -32.87
C LEU A 335 2.13 0.79 -32.16
N ARG A 336 1.08 1.14 -32.92
CA ARG A 336 -0.26 1.33 -32.36
C ARG A 336 -0.78 0.05 -31.72
N ALA A 337 -0.63 -1.08 -32.42
CA ALA A 337 -1.07 -2.38 -31.92
C ALA A 337 -0.30 -2.85 -30.67
N LEU A 338 1.01 -2.57 -30.57
CA LEU A 338 1.80 -2.83 -29.37
C LEU A 338 1.33 -1.97 -28.17
N GLN A 339 1.03 -0.69 -28.40
CA GLN A 339 0.53 0.20 -27.35
C GLN A 339 -0.85 -0.23 -26.87
N GLU A 340 -1.75 -0.57 -27.79
CA GLU A 340 -3.08 -1.12 -27.46
C GLU A 340 -2.96 -2.45 -26.73
N GLY A 341 -2.13 -3.38 -27.23
CA GLY A 341 -1.89 -4.68 -26.62
C GLY A 341 -1.25 -4.58 -25.24
N GLY A 342 -0.33 -3.64 -25.03
CA GLY A 342 0.26 -3.36 -23.72
C GLY A 342 -0.74 -2.81 -22.71
N ARG A 343 -1.69 -1.95 -23.14
CA ARG A 343 -2.78 -1.47 -22.29
C ARG A 343 -3.74 -2.61 -21.93
N GLN A 344 -4.09 -3.46 -22.89
CA GLN A 344 -4.94 -4.63 -22.65
C GLN A 344 -4.26 -5.64 -21.70
N MET A 345 -2.95 -5.85 -21.86
CA MET A 345 -2.12 -6.64 -20.96
C MET A 345 -2.13 -6.06 -19.54
N ALA A 346 -1.93 -4.75 -19.39
CA ALA A 346 -2.01 -4.09 -18.09
C ALA A 346 -3.40 -4.22 -17.44
N GLN A 347 -4.48 -4.10 -18.22
CA GLN A 347 -5.86 -4.23 -17.73
C GLN A 347 -6.20 -5.66 -17.33
N SER A 348 -5.84 -6.66 -18.13
CA SER A 348 -6.05 -8.08 -17.79
C SER A 348 -5.21 -8.48 -16.58
N MET A 349 -3.99 -7.96 -16.49
CA MET A 349 -3.15 -8.12 -15.31
C MET A 349 -3.75 -7.41 -14.10
N GLN A 350 -4.32 -6.22 -14.25
CA GLN A 350 -5.03 -5.54 -13.17
C GLN A 350 -6.33 -6.27 -12.77
N ARG A 351 -7.05 -6.92 -13.68
CA ARG A 351 -8.22 -7.73 -13.33
C ARG A 351 -7.84 -9.01 -12.59
N GLN A 352 -6.81 -9.71 -13.07
CA GLN A 352 -6.42 -11.00 -12.51
C GLN A 352 -5.54 -10.87 -11.25
N PHE A 353 -4.74 -9.80 -11.16
CA PHE A 353 -3.81 -9.56 -10.05
C PHE A 353 -4.20 -8.36 -9.18
N GLY A 354 -5.12 -7.51 -9.64
CA GLY A 354 -5.76 -6.47 -8.84
C GLY A 354 -7.08 -6.90 -8.19
N MET A 355 -7.55 -8.14 -8.42
CA MET A 355 -8.51 -8.84 -7.54
C MET A 355 -7.83 -9.28 -6.23
N GLY A 356 -7.34 -8.30 -5.49
CA GLY A 356 -7.00 -8.38 -4.08
C GLY A 356 -7.57 -7.20 -3.28
N MET A 357 -8.32 -6.31 -3.94
CA MET A 357 -9.09 -5.22 -3.34
C MET A 357 -10.58 -5.59 -3.38
N ASP A 358 -10.93 -6.77 -2.86
CA ASP A 358 -12.30 -7.16 -2.50
C ASP A 358 -12.13 -8.10 -1.28
N GLY A 359 -12.34 -7.64 -0.04
CA GLY A 359 -13.67 -7.62 0.58
C GLY A 359 -14.77 -8.08 -0.36
N GLU A 360 -15.28 -9.29 -0.12
CA GLU A 360 -16.40 -9.92 -0.82
C GLU A 360 -17.46 -8.92 -1.31
N GLU A 361 -17.68 -8.85 -2.63
CA GLU A 361 -18.96 -8.37 -3.16
C GLU A 361 -19.31 -9.10 -4.47
N ASP A 362 -20.14 -10.14 -4.32
CA ASP A 362 -21.04 -10.60 -5.37
C ASP A 362 -22.09 -9.48 -5.58
N GLY A 363 -21.79 -8.54 -6.47
CA GLY A 363 -22.67 -7.44 -6.87
C GLY A 363 -22.89 -7.46 -8.38
N ASP A 364 -24.16 -7.49 -8.79
CA ASP A 364 -24.64 -7.53 -10.17
C ASP A 364 -23.89 -6.57 -11.14
N PRO A 365 -23.58 -7.01 -12.38
CA PRO A 365 -22.92 -6.18 -13.38
C PRO A 365 -23.95 -5.27 -14.07
N GLN A 366 -24.41 -4.22 -13.37
CA GLN A 366 -25.31 -3.22 -13.93
C GLN A 366 -25.36 -1.97 -13.05
N ASP A 367 -24.25 -1.23 -12.94
CA ASP A 367 -24.23 0.23 -12.75
C ASP A 367 -22.79 0.72 -12.55
N MET A 368 -22.01 0.79 -13.62
CA MET A 368 -20.82 1.65 -13.69
C MET A 368 -20.63 2.16 -15.12
N ALA A 369 -21.57 2.99 -15.55
CA ALA A 369 -21.43 3.87 -16.70
C ALA A 369 -21.38 5.32 -16.22
N GLY A 370 -20.26 5.99 -16.50
CA GLY A 370 -20.06 7.43 -16.33
C GLY A 370 -19.35 7.77 -15.01
N GLU A 371 -18.40 8.70 -14.94
CA GLU A 371 -17.78 9.55 -15.94
C GLU A 371 -16.55 10.21 -15.28
N ASN A 372 -15.41 10.25 -16.00
CA ASN A 372 -14.24 11.14 -15.82
C ASN A 372 -13.39 11.16 -14.54
N GLN A 373 -12.06 10.98 -14.71
CA GLN A 373 -11.15 12.15 -14.87
C GLN A 373 -9.78 11.76 -15.48
N PRO A 374 -9.16 12.59 -16.34
CA PRO A 374 -7.82 12.39 -16.90
C PRO A 374 -6.70 13.18 -16.19
N GLY A 375 -5.47 12.67 -16.35
CA GLY A 375 -4.24 13.37 -16.77
C GLY A 375 -3.83 14.69 -16.10
N GLY A 376 -2.62 14.71 -15.55
CA GLY A 376 -2.01 15.90 -14.93
C GLY A 376 -1.28 16.91 -15.84
N GLU A 377 -0.82 17.95 -15.14
CA GLU A 377 0.25 18.95 -15.38
C GLU A 377 0.01 20.18 -16.30
N GLY A 378 0.17 21.39 -15.73
CA GLY A 378 0.33 22.65 -16.48
C GLY A 378 0.01 23.95 -15.72
N GLN A 379 0.95 24.90 -15.70
CA GLN A 379 1.01 26.21 -15.02
C GLN A 379 -0.02 27.29 -15.42
N ASP A 380 -0.29 28.19 -14.45
CA ASP A 380 -0.50 29.65 -14.53
C ASP A 380 -1.84 30.32 -14.95
N GLN A 381 -2.17 31.36 -14.13
CA GLN A 381 -2.97 32.58 -14.36
C GLN A 381 -4.51 32.60 -14.13
N ALA A 382 -4.87 33.02 -12.90
CA ALA A 382 -5.83 34.06 -12.53
C ALA A 382 -7.10 34.33 -13.37
N ARG A 383 -8.29 34.04 -12.81
CA ARG A 383 -9.39 35.01 -12.53
C ARG A 383 -10.66 34.32 -11.98
N GLY A 384 -11.05 34.70 -10.76
CA GLY A 384 -12.43 35.07 -10.37
C GLY A 384 -13.52 33.99 -10.21
N GLN A 385 -14.14 33.99 -9.02
CA GLN A 385 -15.51 33.52 -8.68
C GLN A 385 -15.67 31.98 -8.63
N GLY A 386 -15.94 31.27 -7.54
CA GLY A 386 -16.49 31.60 -6.22
C GLY A 386 -17.98 31.25 -6.18
N GLU A 387 -18.37 30.08 -5.66
CA GLU A 387 -19.76 29.86 -5.20
C GLU A 387 -19.92 28.62 -4.29
N GLY A 388 -20.36 28.91 -3.07
CA GLY A 388 -20.65 28.00 -1.96
C GLY A 388 -21.27 28.80 -0.82
N ARG A 389 -22.12 29.78 -1.13
CA ARG A 389 -22.73 30.73 -0.19
C ARG A 389 -24.11 31.14 -0.64
N ASP A 390 -25.08 30.99 0.25
CA ASP A 390 -26.39 31.63 0.14
C ASP A 390 -26.23 33.18 0.25
N PRO A 391 -27.00 33.97 -0.52
CA PRO A 391 -26.97 35.44 -0.58
C PRO A 391 -27.16 36.21 0.73
N LEU A 392 -27.42 35.58 1.88
CA LEU A 392 -27.41 36.25 3.19
C LEU A 392 -26.28 35.83 4.14
N GLY A 393 -25.29 35.07 3.67
CA GLY A 393 -23.96 34.98 4.29
C GLY A 393 -23.90 34.40 5.71
N ARG A 394 -24.92 33.66 6.16
CA ARG A 394 -24.87 32.94 7.44
C ARG A 394 -24.32 31.53 7.22
N ARG A 395 -23.43 31.09 8.11
CA ARG A 395 -23.10 29.67 8.27
C ARG A 395 -24.26 29.03 9.03
N SER A 396 -24.91 28.01 8.48
CA SER A 396 -25.87 27.22 9.23
C SER A 396 -25.10 26.42 10.29
N ARG A 397 -25.40 26.67 11.57
CA ARG A 397 -24.86 25.96 12.73
C ARG A 397 -26.04 25.41 13.51
N ASP A 398 -26.02 24.09 13.64
CA ASP A 398 -26.54 23.20 14.70
C ASP A 398 -27.95 23.42 15.29
N VAL A 399 -28.75 22.34 15.28
CA VAL A 399 -29.75 22.07 16.32
C VAL A 399 -29.56 20.63 16.82
N ASN A 400 -28.95 20.52 18.00
CA ASN A 400 -29.04 19.34 18.86
C ASN A 400 -30.33 19.48 19.71
N GLY A 401 -31.12 18.41 19.78
CA GLY A 401 -32.32 18.34 20.63
C GLY A 401 -32.30 17.04 21.42
N ASN A 402 -31.78 17.10 22.65
CA ASN A 402 -31.91 16.05 23.65
C ASN A 402 -33.27 16.16 24.35
N ALA A 403 -33.98 15.03 24.43
CA ALA A 403 -34.75 14.49 25.56
C ALA A 403 -35.97 13.70 25.02
N ASP A 404 -36.00 12.38 25.19
CA ASP A 404 -36.63 11.74 26.35
C ASP A 404 -36.82 10.21 26.12
N ASN A 405 -36.48 9.42 27.15
CA ASN A 405 -37.01 8.08 27.48
C ASN A 405 -36.77 6.86 26.57
N GLY A 406 -35.81 6.02 27.00
CA GLY A 406 -36.12 4.65 27.42
C GLY A 406 -36.46 3.61 26.35
N ALA A 407 -35.44 3.04 25.71
CA ALA A 407 -35.32 1.61 25.38
C ALA A 407 -34.05 1.44 24.53
N ASP A 408 -32.93 1.13 25.17
CA ASP A 408 -31.73 0.70 24.49
C ASP A 408 -32.02 -0.66 23.84
N THR A 409 -32.40 -0.65 22.56
CA THR A 409 -32.39 -1.84 21.71
C THR A 409 -31.49 -1.52 20.54
N ARG A 410 -30.18 -1.57 20.77
CA ARG A 410 -29.22 -1.74 19.67
C ARG A 410 -29.57 -3.05 18.96
N VAL A 411 -30.00 -2.93 17.71
CA VAL A 411 -30.06 -4.08 16.81
C VAL A 411 -28.62 -4.51 16.56
N PRO A 412 -28.22 -5.75 16.91
CA PRO A 412 -26.85 -6.20 16.71
C PRO A 412 -26.46 -6.18 15.22
N GLU A 413 -25.26 -5.72 14.91
CA GLU A 413 -24.70 -5.74 13.55
C GLU A 413 -24.59 -7.19 13.03
N GLU A 414 -24.61 -7.38 11.71
CA GLU A 414 -24.54 -8.71 11.08
C GLU A 414 -23.30 -9.52 11.52
N ALA A 415 -22.20 -8.82 11.82
CA ALA A 415 -20.98 -9.40 12.38
C ALA A 415 -21.16 -9.96 13.81
N GLU A 416 -22.05 -9.41 14.63
CA GLU A 416 -22.37 -9.91 15.97
C GLU A 416 -23.31 -11.12 15.91
N MET A 417 -24.25 -11.13 14.95
CA MET A 417 -25.11 -12.29 14.70
C MET A 417 -24.31 -13.52 14.24
N LEU A 418 -23.32 -13.32 13.37
CA LEU A 418 -22.44 -14.40 12.91
C LEU A 418 -21.55 -14.94 14.03
N ARG A 419 -21.00 -14.05 14.90
CA ARG A 419 -20.23 -14.47 16.08
C ARG A 419 -21.07 -15.24 17.08
N THR A 420 -22.31 -14.80 17.32
CA THR A 420 -23.25 -15.49 18.22
C THR A 420 -23.60 -16.89 17.70
N ARG A 421 -23.82 -17.04 16.39
CA ARG A 421 -24.07 -18.36 15.77
C ARG A 421 -22.88 -19.31 15.93
N ARG A 422 -21.66 -18.83 15.67
CA ARG A 422 -20.44 -19.63 15.86
C ARG A 422 -20.26 -20.08 17.31
N LEU A 423 -20.56 -19.20 18.27
CA LEU A 423 -20.47 -19.52 19.69
C LEU A 423 -21.52 -20.56 20.12
N GLN A 424 -22.75 -20.43 19.60
CA GLN A 424 -23.83 -21.39 19.85
C GLN A 424 -23.53 -22.78 19.27
N ASP A 425 -22.96 -22.83 18.06
CA ASP A 425 -22.58 -24.10 17.41
C ASP A 425 -21.47 -24.82 18.17
N GLU A 426 -20.47 -24.07 18.67
CA GLU A 426 -19.41 -24.63 19.49
C GLU A 426 -19.93 -25.12 20.85
N LEU A 427 -20.88 -24.39 21.48
CA LEU A 427 -21.53 -24.86 22.71
C LEU A 427 -22.37 -26.12 22.49
N ARG A 428 -23.12 -26.22 21.38
CA ARG A 428 -23.88 -27.43 21.02
C ARG A 428 -22.97 -28.62 20.75
N ARG A 429 -21.85 -28.39 20.07
CA ARG A 429 -20.84 -29.42 19.80
C ARG A 429 -20.25 -29.96 21.11
N ARG A 430 -19.86 -29.08 22.03
CA ARG A 430 -19.31 -29.47 23.33
C ARG A 430 -20.34 -30.11 24.25
N GLY A 431 -21.60 -29.68 24.18
CA GLY A 431 -22.71 -30.30 24.90
C GLY A 431 -23.04 -31.72 24.42
N ALA A 432 -22.70 -32.07 23.18
CA ALA A 432 -22.90 -33.42 22.63
C ALA A 432 -21.81 -34.43 23.06
N GLU A 433 -20.71 -33.96 23.66
CA GLU A 433 -19.59 -34.79 24.10
C GLU A 433 -19.86 -35.37 25.50
N LYS A 434 -20.45 -36.57 25.54
CA LYS A 434 -20.85 -37.27 26.79
C LYS A 434 -19.71 -37.62 27.75
N GLU A 435 -18.46 -37.56 27.30
CA GLU A 435 -17.28 -37.86 28.13
C GLU A 435 -16.79 -36.66 28.95
N ARG A 436 -17.40 -35.47 28.78
CA ARG A 436 -17.02 -34.28 29.56
C ARG A 436 -17.44 -34.39 31.03
N PRO A 437 -16.73 -33.71 31.94
CA PRO A 437 -17.12 -33.64 33.34
C PRO A 437 -18.57 -33.15 33.50
N PRO A 438 -19.35 -33.74 34.44
CA PRO A 438 -20.77 -33.41 34.59
C PRO A 438 -21.01 -31.93 34.95
N GLU A 439 -20.10 -31.32 35.71
CA GLU A 439 -20.17 -29.89 36.07
C GLU A 439 -20.03 -28.97 34.84
N GLU A 440 -19.27 -29.38 33.83
CA GLU A 440 -19.05 -28.63 32.60
C GLU A 440 -20.25 -28.76 31.66
N LEU A 441 -20.82 -29.96 31.55
CA LEU A 441 -22.06 -30.21 30.80
C LEU A 441 -23.22 -29.38 31.39
N ASP A 442 -23.36 -29.35 32.71
CA ASP A 442 -24.35 -28.52 33.41
C ASP A 442 -24.15 -27.01 33.19
N TYR A 443 -22.91 -26.57 32.96
CA TYR A 443 -22.60 -25.18 32.63
C TYR A 443 -22.93 -24.84 31.18
N ILE A 444 -22.57 -25.72 30.23
CA ILE A 444 -22.90 -25.59 28.81
C ILE A 444 -24.41 -25.57 28.60
N ASP A 445 -25.17 -26.44 29.29
CA ASP A 445 -26.63 -26.47 29.22
C ASP A 445 -27.29 -25.19 29.75
N ARG A 446 -26.71 -24.58 30.79
CA ARG A 446 -27.18 -23.28 31.31
C ARG A 446 -26.90 -22.14 30.34
N LEU A 447 -25.75 -22.18 29.65
CA LEU A 447 -25.42 -21.20 28.62
C LEU A 447 -26.33 -21.35 27.39
N LEU A 448 -26.55 -22.56 26.91
CA LEU A 448 -27.43 -22.85 25.77
C LEU A 448 -28.90 -22.47 26.01
N LYS A 449 -29.37 -22.46 27.26
CA LYS A 449 -30.71 -21.97 27.64
C LYS A 449 -30.83 -20.45 27.68
N ARG A 450 -29.71 -19.73 27.73
CA ARG A 450 -29.65 -18.27 27.89
C ARG A 450 -29.42 -17.55 26.56
N PHE A 451 -28.93 -18.25 25.54
CA PHE A 451 -29.05 -17.89 24.13
C PHE A 451 -30.45 -18.20 23.63
#